data_AF-A0A1H1HFS5-F1
#
_entry.id   AF-A0A1H1HFS5-F1
#
_cell.length_a   1.000
_cell.length_b   1.000
_cell.length_c   1.000
_cell.angle_alpha   90.00
_cell.angle_beta   90.00
_cell.angle_gamma   90.00
#
_symmetry.space_group_name_H-M   'P 1'
#
loop_
_entity.id
_entity.type
_entity.pdbx_description
1 polymer ?
#
loop_
_entity_poly.entity_id
_entity_poly.type
_entity_poly.pdbx_seq_one_letter_code
_entity_poly.pdbx_strand_id
1 'polypeptide(L)'
;MRDYKWLNEYCLNRFGSAAELEAHLPVPKTPAQLRKISDDRYLSTMALRVFRAGLKHSLVDAKWPAFEEVFFKFDPEKVVLMSAEHLERLMQDARIIRHLGKLKSVPRNAQFVLDVAHEQGSFGAMIADWPVTDIVGLWTFLKKRGSQLGGLSAPRFLRMVGKDTFVPSYDVVAALNAQNIIDKVPGSLRDLALVQDVFNQWHEESGGRPMSQISMMLAYTVNH
;
A
#
# COMPACT_ATOMS: atom_id res chain seq x y z
N MET A 1 20.67 7.29 15.14
CA MET A 1 20.11 7.18 13.78
C MET A 1 20.98 7.96 12.82
N ARG A 2 21.25 7.45 11.61
CA ARG A 2 21.95 8.21 10.57
C ARG A 2 20.98 9.20 9.91
N ASP A 3 21.46 10.38 9.55
CA ASP A 3 20.64 11.43 8.94
C ASP A 3 20.35 11.15 7.45
N TYR A 4 19.50 11.97 6.84
CA TYR A 4 19.20 11.86 5.41
C TYR A 4 20.43 12.12 4.54
N LYS A 5 21.35 13.00 4.97
CA LYS A 5 22.58 13.29 4.24
C LYS A 5 23.39 12.02 4.02
N TRP A 6 23.61 11.25 5.08
CA TRP A 6 24.28 9.95 4.99
C TRP A 6 23.54 8.99 4.04
N LEU A 7 22.22 8.90 4.14
CA LEU A 7 21.41 8.01 3.29
C LEU A 7 21.57 8.38 1.81
N ASN A 8 21.50 9.67 1.49
CA ASN A 8 21.67 10.19 0.15
C ASN A 8 23.08 9.93 -0.39
N GLU A 9 24.13 10.20 0.38
CA GLU A 9 25.51 9.92 0.01
C GLU A 9 25.75 8.42 -0.26
N TYR A 10 25.19 7.55 0.59
CA TYR A 10 25.27 6.11 0.39
C TYR A 10 24.67 5.69 -0.96
N CYS A 11 23.45 6.15 -1.26
CA CYS A 11 22.80 5.84 -2.53
C CYS A 11 23.54 6.43 -3.73
N LEU A 12 24.04 7.67 -3.65
CA LEU A 12 24.83 8.26 -4.74
C LEU A 12 26.10 7.46 -5.01
N ASN A 13 26.79 6.99 -3.98
CA ASN A 13 27.97 6.14 -4.15
C ASN A 13 27.62 4.78 -4.78
N ARG A 14 26.48 4.20 -4.41
CA ARG A 14 26.01 2.92 -4.99
C ARG A 14 25.65 3.03 -6.47
N PHE A 15 24.94 4.09 -6.86
CA PHE A 15 24.41 4.25 -8.22
C PHE A 15 25.33 5.09 -9.13
N GLY A 16 26.37 5.72 -8.57
CA GLY A 16 27.35 6.52 -9.31
C GLY A 16 26.88 7.91 -9.74
N SER A 17 25.58 8.20 -9.74
CA SER A 17 25.04 9.54 -10.00
C SER A 17 23.63 9.73 -9.43
N ALA A 18 23.22 11.00 -9.30
CA ALA A 18 21.85 11.35 -8.92
C ALA A 18 20.83 10.90 -9.98
N ALA A 19 21.14 11.07 -11.27
CA ALA A 19 20.24 10.68 -12.36
C ALA A 19 19.95 9.17 -12.34
N GLU A 20 20.98 8.35 -12.11
CA GLU A 20 20.85 6.89 -12.05
C GLU A 20 20.05 6.45 -10.82
N LEU A 21 20.25 7.10 -9.67
CA LEU A 21 19.43 6.87 -8.47
C LEU A 21 17.96 7.20 -8.74
N GLU A 22 17.65 8.40 -9.24
CA GLU A 22 16.28 8.84 -9.49
C GLU A 22 15.53 7.94 -10.48
N ALA A 23 16.22 7.39 -11.49
CA ALA A 23 15.64 6.44 -12.44
C ALA A 23 15.11 5.14 -11.78
N HIS A 24 15.62 4.80 -10.59
CA HIS A 24 15.24 3.62 -9.81
C HIS A 24 14.26 3.92 -8.66
N LEU A 25 13.95 5.20 -8.41
CA LEU A 25 13.08 5.60 -7.32
C LEU A 25 11.61 5.66 -7.77
N PRO A 26 10.67 5.25 -6.89
CA PRO A 26 9.25 5.37 -7.21
C PRO A 26 8.84 6.84 -7.31
N VAL A 27 7.92 7.13 -8.22
CA VAL A 27 7.29 8.46 -8.33
C VAL A 27 5.84 8.33 -7.83
N PRO A 28 5.50 8.91 -6.66
CA PRO A 28 4.13 8.88 -6.18
C PRO A 28 3.23 9.77 -7.05
N LYS A 29 1.93 9.47 -7.06
CA LYS A 29 0.92 10.30 -7.70
C LYS A 29 0.71 11.59 -6.92
N THR A 30 0.43 12.67 -7.63
CA THR A 30 -0.01 13.93 -7.00
C THR A 30 -1.40 13.77 -6.38
N PRO A 31 -1.81 14.63 -5.42
CA PRO A 31 -3.16 14.60 -4.87
C PRO A 31 -4.25 14.69 -5.94
N ALA A 32 -4.04 15.50 -6.99
CA ALA A 32 -4.99 15.60 -8.11
C ALA A 32 -5.10 14.28 -8.91
N GLN A 33 -3.98 13.57 -9.11
CA GLN A 33 -3.99 12.27 -9.77
C GLN A 33 -4.66 11.19 -8.91
N LEU A 34 -4.46 11.20 -7.58
CA LEU A 34 -5.12 10.28 -6.65
C LEU A 34 -6.64 10.45 -6.63
N ARG A 35 -7.13 11.70 -6.64
CA ARG A 35 -8.57 12.00 -6.70
C ARG A 35 -9.24 11.58 -8.00
N LYS A 36 -8.49 11.51 -9.10
CA LYS A 36 -9.00 11.08 -10.42
C LYS A 36 -9.17 9.57 -10.54
N ILE A 37 -8.58 8.78 -9.65
CA ILE A 37 -8.80 7.33 -9.62
C ILE A 37 -10.23 7.08 -9.14
N SER A 38 -11.01 6.33 -9.90
CA SER A 38 -12.38 5.99 -9.55
C SER A 38 -12.44 4.93 -8.44
N ASP A 39 -13.55 4.90 -7.71
CA ASP A 39 -13.75 4.03 -6.56
C ASP A 39 -13.68 2.53 -6.94
N ASP A 40 -14.14 2.15 -8.14
CA ASP A 40 -14.01 0.78 -8.66
C ASP A 40 -12.54 0.37 -8.86
N ARG A 41 -11.67 1.29 -9.28
CA ARG A 41 -10.24 1.03 -9.43
C ARG A 41 -9.54 0.92 -8.08
N TYR A 42 -9.96 1.70 -7.08
CA TYR A 42 -9.50 1.53 -5.69
C TYR A 42 -9.90 0.16 -5.15
N LEU A 43 -11.17 -0.25 -5.33
CA LEU A 43 -11.66 -1.55 -4.89
C LEU A 43 -10.93 -2.72 -5.58
N SER A 44 -10.76 -2.65 -6.92
CA SER A 44 -9.97 -3.62 -7.68
C SER A 44 -8.54 -3.72 -7.13
N THR A 45 -7.87 -2.58 -6.90
CA THR A 45 -6.49 -2.58 -6.40
C THR A 45 -6.37 -3.11 -4.96
N MET A 46 -7.35 -2.83 -4.08
CA MET A 46 -7.42 -3.42 -2.74
C MET A 46 -7.55 -4.94 -2.82
N ALA A 47 -8.49 -5.44 -3.62
CA ALA A 47 -8.68 -6.87 -3.82
C ALA A 47 -7.39 -7.50 -4.38
N LEU A 48 -6.77 -6.90 -5.39
CA LEU A 48 -5.52 -7.40 -5.99
C LEU A 48 -4.42 -7.54 -4.94
N ARG A 49 -4.27 -6.53 -4.07
CA ARG A 49 -3.29 -6.59 -2.99
C ARG A 49 -3.58 -7.73 -2.01
N VAL A 50 -4.85 -7.91 -1.62
CA VAL A 50 -5.29 -9.02 -0.75
C VAL A 50 -5.00 -10.38 -1.39
N PHE A 51 -5.29 -10.55 -2.68
CA PHE A 51 -5.03 -11.81 -3.39
C PHE A 51 -3.55 -12.08 -3.58
N ARG A 52 -2.74 -11.06 -3.89
CA ARG A 52 -1.27 -11.16 -3.94
C ARG A 52 -0.61 -11.47 -2.59
N ALA A 53 -1.28 -11.26 -1.45
CA ALA A 53 -0.71 -11.62 -0.16
C ALA A 53 -0.51 -13.14 -0.03
N GLY A 54 0.76 -13.57 0.07
CA GLY A 54 1.14 -14.98 0.19
C GLY A 54 1.15 -15.77 -1.12
N LEU A 55 1.03 -15.12 -2.29
CA LEU A 55 1.05 -15.77 -3.60
C LEU A 55 2.02 -15.07 -4.55
N LYS A 56 2.52 -15.81 -5.55
CA LYS A 56 3.31 -15.23 -6.64
C LYS A 56 2.47 -14.20 -7.40
N HIS A 57 2.97 -12.97 -7.51
CA HIS A 57 2.21 -11.88 -8.13
C HIS A 57 1.77 -12.21 -9.55
N SER A 58 2.68 -12.75 -10.39
CA SER A 58 2.37 -13.13 -11.76
C SER A 58 1.20 -14.11 -11.91
N LEU A 59 1.04 -15.04 -10.95
CA LEU A 59 -0.07 -15.99 -10.94
C LEU A 59 -1.41 -15.30 -10.64
N VAL A 60 -1.41 -14.31 -9.73
CA VAL A 60 -2.62 -13.53 -9.43
C VAL A 60 -2.97 -12.63 -10.61
N ASP A 61 -1.96 -11.99 -11.19
CA ASP A 61 -2.11 -11.03 -12.28
C ASP A 61 -2.69 -11.70 -13.54
N ALA A 62 -2.21 -12.89 -13.87
CA ALA A 62 -2.74 -13.69 -14.98
C ALA A 62 -4.23 -14.05 -14.82
N LYS A 63 -4.74 -14.10 -13.58
CA LYS A 63 -6.14 -14.38 -13.28
C LYS A 63 -7.00 -13.12 -13.14
N TRP A 64 -6.38 -11.94 -13.08
CA TRP A 64 -7.08 -10.68 -12.79
C TRP A 64 -8.20 -10.32 -13.78
N PRO A 65 -8.09 -10.60 -15.09
CA PRO A 65 -9.19 -10.40 -16.02
C PRO A 65 -10.47 -11.16 -15.62
N ALA A 66 -10.35 -12.39 -15.12
CA ALA A 66 -11.51 -13.15 -14.63
C ALA A 66 -12.07 -12.54 -13.33
N PHE A 67 -11.23 -11.97 -12.47
CA PHE A 67 -11.69 -11.22 -11.30
C PHE A 67 -12.49 -9.98 -11.69
N GLU A 68 -12.03 -9.22 -12.69
CA GLU A 68 -12.77 -8.07 -13.22
C GLU A 68 -14.15 -8.50 -13.76
N GLU A 69 -14.28 -9.68 -14.37
CA GLU A 69 -15.60 -10.18 -14.81
C GLU A 69 -16.50 -10.56 -13.63
N VAL A 70 -16.04 -11.43 -12.73
CA VAL A 70 -16.90 -12.01 -11.68
C VAL A 70 -17.24 -11.01 -10.56
N PHE A 71 -16.47 -9.93 -10.43
CA PHE A 71 -16.76 -8.82 -9.52
C PHE A 71 -17.31 -7.59 -10.25
N PHE A 72 -17.90 -7.75 -11.44
CA PHE A 72 -18.59 -6.66 -12.16
C PHE A 72 -17.73 -5.41 -12.36
N LYS A 73 -16.48 -5.60 -12.77
CA LYS A 73 -15.42 -4.58 -12.90
C LYS A 73 -15.17 -3.80 -11.60
N PHE A 74 -15.41 -4.46 -10.47
CA PHE A 74 -15.30 -3.91 -9.13
C PHE A 74 -16.17 -2.65 -8.90
N ASP A 75 -17.30 -2.53 -9.59
CA ASP A 75 -18.30 -1.50 -9.29
C ASP A 75 -18.79 -1.67 -7.83
N PRO A 76 -18.48 -0.74 -6.90
CA PRO A 76 -18.77 -0.94 -5.49
C PRO A 76 -20.27 -1.15 -5.20
N GLU A 77 -21.14 -0.47 -5.94
CA GLU A 77 -22.60 -0.57 -5.80
C GLU A 77 -23.14 -1.96 -6.18
N LYS A 78 -22.49 -2.64 -7.12
CA LYS A 78 -22.86 -4.02 -7.50
C LYS A 78 -22.22 -5.03 -6.57
N VAL A 79 -20.95 -4.82 -6.25
CA VAL A 79 -20.15 -5.77 -5.47
C VAL A 79 -20.64 -5.86 -4.02
N VAL A 80 -21.11 -4.75 -3.45
CA VAL A 80 -21.66 -4.74 -2.08
C VAL A 80 -22.91 -5.62 -1.94
N LEU A 81 -23.67 -5.80 -3.03
CA LEU A 81 -24.90 -6.61 -3.08
C LEU A 81 -24.64 -8.12 -3.26
N MET A 82 -23.38 -8.55 -3.38
CA MET A 82 -23.05 -9.96 -3.59
C MET A 82 -23.34 -10.78 -2.33
N SER A 83 -24.26 -11.74 -2.45
CA SER A 83 -24.65 -12.63 -1.35
C SER A 83 -23.58 -13.67 -1.00
N ALA A 84 -23.73 -14.30 0.17
CA ALA A 84 -22.84 -15.40 0.58
C ALA A 84 -22.90 -16.57 -0.41
N GLU A 85 -24.10 -16.91 -0.91
CA GLU A 85 -24.31 -17.98 -1.88
C GLU A 85 -23.64 -17.64 -3.22
N HIS A 86 -23.62 -16.36 -3.62
CA HIS A 86 -22.85 -15.95 -4.80
C HIS A 86 -21.35 -16.21 -4.60
N LEU A 87 -20.79 -15.83 -3.45
CA LEU A 87 -19.37 -16.07 -3.16
C LEU A 87 -19.03 -17.57 -3.08
N GLU A 88 -19.96 -18.40 -2.61
CA GLU A 88 -19.81 -19.86 -2.61
C GLU A 88 -19.84 -20.44 -4.03
N ARG A 89 -20.66 -19.88 -4.94
CA ARG A 89 -20.59 -20.25 -6.37
C ARG A 89 -19.24 -19.86 -6.99
N LEU A 90 -18.67 -18.71 -6.63
CA LEU A 90 -17.33 -18.31 -7.09
C LEU A 90 -16.23 -19.27 -6.61
N MET A 91 -16.42 -19.94 -5.48
CA MET A 91 -15.51 -21.01 -5.05
C MET A 91 -15.49 -22.21 -6.00
N GLN A 92 -16.40 -22.31 -6.98
CA GLN A 92 -16.36 -23.34 -8.02
C GLN A 92 -15.69 -22.86 -9.32
N ASP A 93 -15.46 -21.55 -9.48
CA ASP A 93 -14.84 -21.00 -10.68
C ASP A 93 -13.31 -21.20 -10.66
N ALA A 94 -12.79 -22.05 -11.55
CA ALA A 94 -11.36 -22.35 -11.67
C ALA A 94 -10.54 -21.22 -12.30
N ARG A 95 -11.19 -20.23 -12.93
CA ARG A 95 -10.52 -19.07 -13.53
C ARG A 95 -9.92 -18.17 -12.47
N ILE A 96 -10.55 -18.09 -11.29
CA ILE A 96 -10.10 -17.26 -10.16
C ILE A 96 -9.34 -18.06 -9.09
N ILE A 97 -8.88 -17.36 -8.04
CA ILE A 97 -8.26 -17.98 -6.87
C ILE A 97 -9.35 -18.31 -5.85
N ARG A 98 -9.56 -19.60 -5.62
CA ARG A 98 -10.57 -20.14 -4.70
C ARG A 98 -10.14 -20.03 -3.24
N HIS A 99 -10.23 -18.82 -2.69
CA HIS A 99 -9.95 -18.56 -1.28
C HIS A 99 -11.10 -17.78 -0.63
N LEU A 100 -11.97 -18.50 0.08
CA LEU A 100 -13.24 -17.96 0.58
C LEU A 100 -13.05 -16.70 1.46
N GLY A 101 -12.06 -16.69 2.36
CA GLY A 101 -11.79 -15.52 3.21
C GLY A 101 -11.36 -14.26 2.45
N LYS A 102 -10.75 -14.42 1.27
CA LYS A 102 -10.35 -13.29 0.41
C LYS A 102 -11.52 -12.86 -0.46
N LEU A 103 -12.28 -13.80 -1.03
CA LEU A 103 -13.52 -13.49 -1.74
C LEU A 103 -14.53 -12.73 -0.86
N LYS A 104 -14.75 -13.18 0.39
CA LYS A 104 -15.60 -12.49 1.38
C LYS A 104 -15.11 -11.10 1.74
N SER A 105 -13.84 -10.77 1.52
CA SER A 105 -13.32 -9.42 1.80
C SER A 105 -13.74 -8.41 0.74
N VAL A 106 -14.06 -8.83 -0.48
CA VAL A 106 -14.32 -7.91 -1.60
C VAL A 106 -15.63 -7.14 -1.39
N PRO A 107 -16.80 -7.77 -1.09
CA PRO A 107 -18.02 -7.03 -0.76
C PRO A 107 -17.91 -6.16 0.49
N ARG A 108 -17.15 -6.61 1.51
CA ARG A 108 -16.89 -5.81 2.72
C ARG A 108 -16.10 -4.55 2.41
N ASN A 109 -15.10 -4.67 1.54
CA ASN A 109 -14.32 -3.52 1.09
C ASN A 109 -15.12 -2.62 0.15
N ALA A 110 -16.07 -3.15 -0.61
CA ALA A 110 -17.01 -2.36 -1.40
C ALA A 110 -17.87 -1.46 -0.49
N GLN A 111 -18.44 -2.02 0.58
CA GLN A 111 -19.17 -1.23 1.58
C GLN A 111 -18.27 -0.13 2.18
N PHE A 112 -17.05 -0.48 2.59
CA PHE A 112 -16.09 0.49 3.12
C PHE A 112 -15.81 1.63 2.12
N VAL A 113 -15.64 1.31 0.84
CA VAL A 113 -15.42 2.31 -0.21
C VAL A 113 -16.62 3.25 -0.34
N LEU A 114 -17.84 2.70 -0.39
CA LEU A 114 -19.08 3.47 -0.49
C LEU A 114 -19.29 4.38 0.72
N ASP A 115 -19.08 3.86 1.93
CA ASP A 115 -19.21 4.65 3.16
C ASP A 115 -18.25 5.86 3.14
N VAL A 116 -16.99 5.65 2.75
CA VAL A 116 -16.01 6.75 2.65
C VAL A 116 -16.39 7.73 1.55
N ALA A 117 -16.87 7.25 0.40
CA ALA A 117 -17.34 8.10 -0.67
C ALA A 117 -18.52 8.98 -0.21
N HIS A 118 -19.42 8.43 0.59
CA HIS A 118 -20.51 9.21 1.20
C HIS A 118 -20.00 10.23 2.23
N GLU A 119 -19.02 9.87 3.06
CA GLU A 119 -18.45 10.75 4.09
C GLU A 119 -17.56 11.87 3.53
N GLN A 120 -16.83 11.61 2.44
CA GLN A 120 -15.71 12.46 1.96
C GLN A 120 -15.75 12.75 0.46
N GLY A 121 -16.85 12.41 -0.22
CA GLY A 121 -17.08 12.63 -1.65
C GLY A 121 -16.54 11.53 -2.56
N SER A 122 -15.37 10.95 -2.25
CA SER A 122 -14.86 9.74 -2.92
C SER A 122 -13.79 9.05 -2.08
N PHE A 123 -13.50 7.78 -2.38
CA PHE A 123 -12.38 7.09 -1.74
C PHE A 123 -11.04 7.75 -2.10
N GLY A 124 -10.93 8.23 -3.34
CA GLY A 124 -9.75 8.96 -3.83
C GLY A 124 -9.50 10.28 -3.12
N ALA A 125 -10.54 11.02 -2.72
CA ALA A 125 -10.43 12.23 -1.92
C ALA A 125 -9.80 11.92 -0.55
N MET A 126 -10.35 10.94 0.17
CA MET A 126 -9.82 10.50 1.46
C MET A 126 -8.34 10.12 1.39
N ILE A 127 -7.93 9.34 0.39
CA ILE A 127 -6.52 8.95 0.21
C ILE A 127 -5.63 10.16 -0.13
N ALA A 128 -6.11 11.06 -0.99
CA ALA A 128 -5.36 12.23 -1.41
C ALA A 128 -5.11 13.21 -0.24
N ASP A 129 -6.14 13.45 0.56
CA ASP A 129 -6.15 14.45 1.64
C ASP A 129 -5.46 13.99 2.92
N TRP A 130 -5.24 12.68 3.10
CA TRP A 130 -4.50 12.19 4.27
C TRP A 130 -3.05 12.69 4.27
N PRO A 131 -2.55 13.34 5.35
CA PRO A 131 -1.18 13.85 5.39
C PRO A 131 -0.15 12.71 5.40
N VAL A 132 0.92 12.84 4.60
CA VAL A 132 1.99 11.83 4.54
C VAL A 132 2.78 11.71 5.85
N THR A 133 2.74 12.75 6.69
CA THR A 133 3.34 12.77 8.02
C THR A 133 2.57 11.94 9.07
N ASP A 134 1.34 11.51 8.73
CA ASP A 134 0.54 10.54 9.50
C ASP A 134 0.10 9.36 8.61
N ILE A 135 1.01 8.87 7.77
CA ILE A 135 0.68 7.76 6.86
C ILE A 135 0.38 6.45 7.60
N VAL A 136 0.99 6.24 8.78
CA VAL A 136 0.65 5.12 9.68
C VAL A 136 -0.78 5.23 10.22
N GLY A 137 -1.28 6.45 10.46
CA GLY A 137 -2.69 6.69 10.78
C GLY A 137 -3.60 6.18 9.66
N LEU A 138 -3.26 6.45 8.40
CA LEU A 138 -4.00 5.92 7.25
C LEU A 138 -3.97 4.39 7.21
N TRP A 139 -2.83 3.77 7.51
CA TRP A 139 -2.74 2.30 7.57
C TRP A 139 -3.67 1.72 8.63
N THR A 140 -3.73 2.38 9.79
CA THR A 140 -4.58 1.98 10.90
C THR A 140 -6.05 2.13 10.53
N PHE A 141 -6.42 3.21 9.85
CA PHE A 141 -7.77 3.43 9.33
C PHE A 141 -8.18 2.34 8.33
N LEU A 142 -7.33 2.05 7.34
CA LEU A 142 -7.55 0.99 6.36
C LEU A 142 -7.66 -0.39 7.01
N LYS A 143 -6.82 -0.69 8.02
CA LYS A 143 -6.88 -1.94 8.79
C LYS A 143 -8.19 -2.06 9.58
N LYS A 144 -8.65 -0.97 10.19
CA LYS A 144 -9.83 -0.96 11.08
C LYS A 144 -11.13 -1.09 10.29
N ARG A 145 -11.24 -0.38 9.17
CA ARG A 145 -12.47 -0.33 8.37
C ARG A 145 -12.50 -1.32 7.21
N GLY A 146 -11.35 -1.64 6.66
CA GLY A 146 -11.21 -2.62 5.60
C GLY A 146 -11.13 -4.06 6.12
N SER A 147 -11.39 -5.01 5.23
CA SER A 147 -11.21 -6.43 5.43
C SER A 147 -9.96 -6.92 4.71
N GLN A 148 -9.10 -7.69 5.41
CA GLN A 148 -7.80 -8.19 4.91
C GLN A 148 -6.75 -7.09 4.60
N LEU A 149 -6.93 -5.88 5.14
CA LEU A 149 -6.05 -4.72 4.92
C LEU A 149 -5.07 -4.46 6.07
N GLY A 150 -4.81 -5.43 6.94
CA GLY A 150 -3.82 -5.33 8.02
C GLY A 150 -2.38 -5.60 7.60
N GLY A 151 -1.43 -5.35 8.51
CA GLY A 151 0.00 -5.61 8.30
C GLY A 151 0.53 -4.89 7.07
N LEU A 152 1.29 -5.60 6.22
CA LEU A 152 1.86 -5.03 5.00
C LEU A 152 0.83 -4.84 3.86
N SER A 153 -0.44 -5.23 4.03
CA SER A 153 -1.44 -5.03 2.99
C SER A 153 -1.77 -3.55 2.80
N ALA A 154 -2.00 -2.78 3.87
CA ALA A 154 -2.26 -1.35 3.80
C ALA A 154 -1.14 -0.55 3.10
N PRO A 155 0.12 -0.56 3.58
CA PRO A 155 1.20 0.21 2.94
C PRO A 155 1.47 -0.22 1.50
N ARG A 156 1.36 -1.52 1.18
CA ARG A 156 1.55 -1.99 -0.20
C ARG A 156 0.38 -1.62 -1.11
N PHE A 157 -0.86 -1.64 -0.62
CA PHE A 157 -2.02 -1.15 -1.36
C PHE A 157 -1.83 0.34 -1.70
N LEU A 158 -1.46 1.16 -0.71
CA LEU A 158 -1.18 2.59 -0.90
C LEU A 158 -0.09 2.80 -1.95
N ARG A 159 1.00 2.03 -1.89
CA ARG A 159 2.05 2.06 -2.92
C ARG A 159 1.53 1.68 -4.31
N MET A 160 0.65 0.68 -4.41
CA MET A 160 0.05 0.23 -5.68
C MET A 160 -0.85 1.28 -6.32
N VAL A 161 -1.62 2.03 -5.53
CA VAL A 161 -2.44 3.15 -6.05
C VAL A 161 -1.64 4.43 -6.26
N GLY A 162 -0.40 4.47 -5.78
CA GLY A 162 0.53 5.59 -5.93
C GLY A 162 0.44 6.65 -4.83
N LYS A 163 -0.18 6.35 -3.69
CA LYS A 163 -0.11 7.24 -2.51
C LYS A 163 1.29 7.17 -1.94
N ASP A 164 1.88 8.33 -1.66
CA ASP A 164 3.19 8.40 -1.02
C ASP A 164 3.14 7.77 0.38
N THR A 165 4.02 6.80 0.59
CA THR A 165 4.04 5.96 1.80
C THR A 165 5.34 5.19 1.84
N PHE A 166 5.93 4.99 3.02
CA PHE A 166 6.98 4.01 3.21
C PHE A 166 6.39 2.60 3.33
N VAL A 167 7.21 1.56 3.12
CA VAL A 167 6.79 0.18 3.32
C VAL A 167 7.81 -0.48 4.24
N PRO A 168 7.43 -1.02 5.41
CA PRO A 168 8.34 -1.76 6.27
C PRO A 168 8.57 -3.17 5.67
N SER A 169 9.18 -3.21 4.49
CA SER A 169 9.65 -4.43 3.85
C SER A 169 10.75 -5.07 4.68
N TYR A 170 11.14 -6.29 4.32
CA TYR A 170 12.25 -6.98 4.97
C TYR A 170 13.52 -6.10 5.01
N ASP A 171 13.90 -5.54 3.86
CA ASP A 171 15.09 -4.69 3.72
C ASP A 171 14.99 -3.39 4.52
N VAL A 172 13.82 -2.73 4.49
CA VAL A 172 13.58 -1.52 5.29
C VAL A 172 13.68 -1.84 6.79
N VAL A 173 13.08 -2.94 7.24
CA VAL A 173 13.18 -3.37 8.65
C VAL A 173 14.62 -3.71 9.02
N ALA A 174 15.35 -4.42 8.15
CA ALA A 174 16.76 -4.77 8.39
C ALA A 174 17.63 -3.51 8.48
N ALA A 175 17.43 -2.52 7.61
CA ALA A 175 18.13 -1.25 7.63
C ALA A 175 17.81 -0.41 8.88
N LEU A 176 16.54 -0.39 9.33
CA LEU A 176 16.15 0.29 10.57
C LEU A 176 16.72 -0.41 11.81
N ASN A 177 16.77 -1.74 11.81
CA ASN A 177 17.38 -2.54 12.88
C ASN A 177 18.89 -2.32 12.97
N ALA A 178 19.60 -2.30 11.84
CA ALA A 178 21.03 -1.98 11.79
C ALA A 178 21.38 -0.58 12.35
N GLN A 179 20.39 0.30 12.45
CA GLN A 179 20.53 1.64 13.05
C GLN A 179 19.99 1.73 14.49
N ASN A 180 19.60 0.61 15.10
CA ASN A 180 18.99 0.51 16.43
C ASN A 180 17.72 1.36 16.59
N ILE A 181 16.94 1.51 15.50
CA ILE A 181 15.66 2.24 15.54
C ILE A 181 14.54 1.31 16.00
N ILE A 182 14.51 0.07 15.51
CA ILE A 182 13.56 -0.97 15.92
C ILE A 182 14.28 -2.32 16.02
N ASP A 183 13.82 -3.19 16.92
CA ASP A 183 14.45 -4.50 17.14
C ASP A 183 13.84 -5.61 16.29
N LYS A 184 12.64 -5.39 15.75
CA LYS A 184 11.88 -6.36 14.96
C LYS A 184 10.92 -5.65 14.02
N VAL A 185 10.26 -6.42 13.15
CA VAL A 185 9.19 -5.91 12.28
C VAL A 185 8.16 -5.14 13.13
N PRO A 186 7.87 -3.87 12.81
CA PRO A 186 7.03 -3.03 13.65
C PRO A 186 5.58 -3.54 13.60
N GLY A 187 5.10 -4.02 14.74
CA GLY A 187 3.75 -4.58 14.89
C GLY A 187 2.89 -3.83 15.91
N SER A 188 3.52 -3.13 16.86
CA SER A 188 2.85 -2.30 17.85
C SER A 188 2.63 -0.88 17.32
N LEU A 189 1.63 -0.17 17.86
CA LEU A 189 1.41 1.24 17.54
C LEU A 189 2.62 2.11 17.91
N ARG A 190 3.31 1.76 19.01
CA ARG A 190 4.54 2.45 19.45
C ARG A 190 5.65 2.32 18.42
N ASP A 191 5.94 1.10 17.96
CA ASP A 191 7.01 0.88 16.98
C ASP A 191 6.67 1.55 15.64
N LEU A 192 5.40 1.50 15.23
CA LEU A 192 4.96 2.16 14.00
C LEU A 192 5.05 3.69 14.10
N ALA A 193 4.71 4.28 15.25
CA ALA A 193 4.88 5.71 15.48
C ALA A 193 6.36 6.12 15.44
N LEU A 194 7.23 5.35 16.09
CA LEU A 194 8.68 5.59 16.03
C LEU A 194 9.21 5.56 14.59
N VAL A 195 8.78 4.59 13.79
CA VAL A 195 9.16 4.53 12.37
C VAL A 195 8.58 5.71 11.58
N GLN A 196 7.34 6.12 11.83
CA GLN A 196 6.76 7.33 11.21
C GLN A 196 7.59 8.57 11.52
N ASP A 197 8.01 8.77 12.77
CA ASP A 197 8.79 9.93 13.20
C ASP A 197 10.14 9.98 12.49
N VAL A 198 10.80 8.83 12.35
CA VAL A 198 12.06 8.71 11.59
C VAL A 198 11.87 9.11 10.12
N PHE A 199 10.81 8.61 9.48
CA PHE A 199 10.51 8.96 8.09
C PHE A 199 10.11 10.43 7.94
N ASN A 200 9.41 11.01 8.91
CA ASN A 200 9.10 12.44 8.96
C ASN A 200 10.38 13.28 9.05
N GLN A 201 11.33 12.89 9.90
CA GLN A 201 12.62 13.57 10.02
C GLN A 201 13.39 13.53 8.70
N TRP A 202 13.54 12.36 8.06
CA TRP A 202 14.23 12.29 6.76
C TRP A 202 13.49 13.04 5.64
N HIS A 203 12.16 13.07 5.69
CA HIS A 203 11.35 13.86 4.75
C HIS A 203 11.63 15.36 4.91
N GLU A 204 11.73 15.86 6.14
CA GLU A 204 12.06 17.25 6.42
C GLU A 204 13.51 17.59 6.04
N GLU A 205 14.49 16.79 6.50
CA GLU A 205 15.92 16.99 6.22
C GLU A 205 16.25 16.99 4.73
N SER A 206 15.46 16.27 3.92
CA SER A 206 15.61 16.21 2.47
C SER A 206 14.94 17.36 1.71
N GLY A 207 14.26 18.27 2.40
CA GLY A 207 13.47 19.33 1.77
C GLY A 207 12.17 18.83 1.14
N GLY A 208 11.62 17.72 1.66
CA GLY A 208 10.32 17.18 1.25
C GLY A 208 10.40 15.99 0.28
N ARG A 209 11.51 15.22 0.25
CA ARG A 209 11.59 14.03 -0.61
C ARG A 209 10.49 13.03 -0.24
N PRO A 210 9.77 12.43 -1.22
CA PRO A 210 8.71 11.48 -0.93
C PRO A 210 9.12 10.29 -0.04
N MET A 211 8.23 9.90 0.87
CA MET A 211 8.41 8.78 1.81
C MET A 211 8.70 7.47 1.08
N SER A 212 8.06 7.26 -0.07
CA SER A 212 8.25 6.10 -0.92
C SER A 212 9.65 6.00 -1.51
N GLN A 213 10.28 7.13 -1.79
CA GLN A 213 11.65 7.21 -2.27
C GLN A 213 12.64 6.99 -1.13
N ILE A 214 12.47 7.67 0.01
CA ILE A 214 13.27 7.45 1.21
C ILE A 214 13.23 5.97 1.62
N SER A 215 12.05 5.34 1.52
CA SER A 215 11.85 3.93 1.81
C SER A 215 12.64 3.02 0.88
N MET A 216 12.74 3.36 -0.42
CA MET A 216 13.52 2.59 -1.38
C MET A 216 15.03 2.83 -1.21
N MET A 217 15.44 4.08 -0.99
CA MET A 217 16.82 4.45 -0.66
C MET A 217 17.31 3.67 0.55
N LEU A 218 16.51 3.61 1.62
CA LEU A 218 16.85 2.85 2.82
C LEU A 218 17.01 1.36 2.53
N ALA A 219 16.14 0.76 1.71
CA ALA A 219 16.28 -0.63 1.29
C ALA A 219 17.60 -0.90 0.53
N TYR A 220 18.07 0.04 -0.30
CA TYR A 220 19.35 -0.09 -1.00
C TYR A 220 20.59 -0.10 -0.09
N THR A 221 20.44 0.26 1.18
CA THR A 221 21.52 0.19 2.17
C THR A 221 21.84 -1.23 2.64
N VAL A 222 20.92 -2.17 2.45
CA VAL A 222 21.08 -3.57 2.87
C VAL A 222 20.88 -4.59 1.74
N ASN A 223 20.28 -4.18 0.63
CA ASN A 223 20.19 -5.02 -0.56
C ASN A 223 21.59 -5.14 -1.19
N HIS A 224 22.13 -6.35 -1.30
CA HIS A 224 23.35 -6.59 -2.06
C HIS A 224 23.00 -6.84 -3.52
#